data_AF-A0A9D6J5P1-F1
#
_entry.id   AF-A0A9D6J5P1-F1
#
_cell.length_a   1.000
_cell.length_b   1.000
_cell.length_c   1.000
_cell.angle_alpha   90.00
_cell.angle_beta   90.00
_cell.angle_gamma   90.00
#
_symmetry.space_group_name_H-M   'P 1'
#
loop_
_entity.id
_entity.type
_entity.pdbx_description
1 polymer ?
#
loop_
_entity_poly.entity_id
_entity_poly.type
_entity_poly.pdbx_seq_one_letter_code
_entity_poly.pdbx_strand_id
1 'polypeptide(L)'
;MSNLQTVTIYSDDSNVSSSHNKLQNSQASQEKPKLSLVLTSGVTLEQLAETFKKQRRECWICSKVVSTFEAGKKIGEDDLWHLETCVLSWENLFPKT
;
A
#
# COMPACT_ATOMS: atom_id res chain seq x y z
N MET A 1 35.36 -6.09 9.65
CA MET A 1 35.18 -5.86 8.21
C MET A 1 34.21 -6.93 7.72
N SER A 2 32.91 -6.62 7.65
CA SER A 2 31.88 -7.60 7.29
C SER A 2 31.35 -7.28 5.90
N ASN A 3 31.58 -8.19 4.96
CA ASN A 3 31.14 -8.10 3.56
C ASN A 3 29.64 -8.42 3.45
N LEU A 4 28.86 -7.52 2.87
CA LEU A 4 27.49 -7.78 2.46
C LEU A 4 27.50 -8.59 1.16
N GLN A 5 26.94 -9.81 1.19
CA GLN A 5 26.65 -10.56 -0.02
C GLN A 5 25.28 -10.15 -0.55
N THR A 6 25.27 -9.49 -1.70
CA THR A 6 24.05 -9.17 -2.46
C THR A 6 23.55 -10.43 -3.15
N VAL A 7 22.36 -10.90 -2.75
CA VAL A 7 21.68 -12.02 -3.43
C VAL A 7 20.75 -11.44 -4.49
N THR A 8 21.06 -11.69 -5.76
CA THR A 8 20.21 -11.35 -6.90
C THR A 8 19.27 -12.53 -7.19
N ILE A 9 17.97 -12.34 -6.95
CA ILE A 9 16.96 -13.34 -7.30
C ILE A 9 16.55 -13.12 -8.76
N TYR A 10 16.82 -14.10 -9.62
CA TYR A 10 16.28 -14.17 -10.98
C TYR A 10 14.90 -14.83 -10.92
N SER A 11 13.90 -14.23 -11.57
CA SER A 11 12.55 -14.82 -11.70
C SER A 11 12.48 -15.59 -13.02
N ASP A 12 12.25 -16.90 -12.95
CA ASP A 12 12.06 -17.78 -14.10
C ASP A 12 10.70 -17.52 -14.78
N ASP A 13 10.74 -17.25 -16.09
CA ASP A 13 9.60 -17.09 -16.98
C ASP A 13 8.87 -18.42 -17.22
N SER A 14 7.69 -18.57 -16.61
CA SER A 14 6.72 -19.60 -17.02
C SER A 14 5.80 -19.04 -18.11
N ASN A 15 6.12 -19.44 -19.34
CA ASN A 15 5.40 -19.21 -20.58
C ASN A 15 3.93 -19.69 -20.53
N VAL A 16 2.98 -18.76 -20.54
CA VAL A 16 1.61 -19.01 -20.98
C VAL A 16 1.32 -18.15 -22.20
N SER A 17 1.33 -18.77 -23.38
CA SER A 17 0.93 -18.14 -24.63
C SER A 17 -0.54 -17.73 -24.58
N SER A 18 -0.81 -16.44 -24.78
CA SER A 18 -2.12 -15.96 -25.19
C SER A 18 -1.93 -14.92 -26.30
N SER A 19 -2.13 -15.35 -27.53
CA SER A 19 -2.25 -14.46 -28.69
C SER A 19 -3.60 -13.75 -28.60
N HIS A 20 -3.65 -12.41 -28.69
CA HIS A 20 -4.55 -11.65 -29.57
C HIS A 20 -4.34 -10.12 -29.45
N ASN A 21 -3.97 -9.56 -30.61
CA ASN A 21 -4.14 -8.18 -31.10
C ASN A 21 -3.29 -7.00 -30.59
N LYS A 22 -2.48 -6.55 -31.56
CA LYS A 22 -1.62 -5.38 -31.64
C LYS A 22 -2.45 -4.13 -31.92
N LEU A 23 -2.40 -3.14 -31.04
CA LEU A 23 -2.61 -1.73 -31.37
C LEU A 23 -1.47 -0.93 -30.75
N GLN A 24 -0.52 -0.54 -31.59
CA GLN A 24 0.50 0.45 -31.27
C GLN A 24 -0.17 1.83 -31.36
N ASN A 25 -0.22 2.60 -30.27
CA ASN A 25 -0.03 4.05 -30.38
C ASN A 25 0.29 4.73 -29.03
N SER A 26 1.19 5.72 -29.12
CA SER A 26 1.58 6.72 -28.12
C SER A 26 2.66 6.31 -27.09
N GLN A 27 3.91 6.61 -27.45
CA GLN A 27 5.00 6.87 -26.51
C GLN A 27 4.62 8.05 -25.60
N ALA A 28 4.00 7.76 -24.46
CA ALA A 28 4.18 8.60 -23.29
C ALA A 28 5.45 8.09 -22.61
N SER A 29 6.46 8.94 -22.47
CA SER A 29 7.52 8.70 -21.50
C SER A 29 6.89 8.78 -20.11
N GLN A 30 6.22 7.70 -19.71
CA GLN A 30 5.84 7.49 -18.32
C GLN A 30 7.16 7.33 -17.56
N GLU A 31 7.56 8.42 -16.91
CA GLU A 31 8.52 8.33 -15.82
C GLU A 31 8.04 7.18 -14.92
N LYS A 32 8.86 6.13 -14.83
CA LYS A 32 8.50 4.90 -14.12
C LYS A 32 8.09 5.32 -12.71
N PRO A 33 6.88 4.97 -12.23
CA PRO A 33 6.44 5.37 -10.90
C PRO A 33 7.48 4.91 -9.89
N LYS A 34 8.15 5.88 -9.26
CA LYS A 34 9.16 5.63 -8.25
C LYS A 34 8.43 5.18 -6.99
N LEU A 35 8.38 3.87 -6.79
CA LEU A 35 7.85 3.29 -5.56
C LEU A 35 8.75 3.71 -4.39
N SER A 36 8.18 4.45 -3.44
CA SER A 36 8.82 4.74 -2.17
C SER A 36 8.31 3.73 -1.14
N LEU A 37 9.22 3.05 -0.46
CA LEU A 37 8.88 2.19 0.67
C LEU A 37 8.57 3.08 1.87
N VAL A 38 7.37 2.93 2.43
CA VAL A 38 6.99 3.59 3.68
C VAL A 38 7.25 2.59 4.80
N LEU A 39 8.19 2.90 5.68
CA LEU A 39 8.41 2.13 6.91
C LEU A 39 7.25 2.47 7.87
N THR A 40 6.43 1.48 8.18
CA THR A 40 5.22 1.64 8.99
C THR A 40 5.41 1.21 10.45
N SER A 41 6.59 0.72 10.80
CA SER A 41 6.91 0.18 12.13
C SER A 41 6.80 1.26 13.21
N GLY A 42 5.72 1.21 13.98
CA GLY A 42 5.52 2.06 15.17
C GLY A 42 4.24 2.89 15.17
N VAL A 43 3.42 2.83 14.12
CA VAL A 43 2.11 3.50 14.13
C VAL A 43 1.11 2.64 14.91
N THR A 44 0.52 3.22 15.95
CA THR A 44 -0.51 2.58 16.76
C THR A 44 -1.87 2.58 16.05
N LEU A 45 -2.74 1.65 16.43
CA LEU A 45 -4.09 1.56 15.89
C LEU A 45 -4.91 2.85 16.16
N GLU A 46 -4.71 3.45 17.32
CA GLU A 46 -5.27 4.76 17.69
C GLU A 46 -4.84 5.85 16.71
N GLN A 47 -3.55 5.92 16.40
CA GLN A 47 -3.01 6.89 15.44
C GLN A 47 -3.56 6.65 14.03
N LEU A 48 -3.67 5.39 13.58
CA LEU A 48 -4.27 5.07 12.28
C LEU A 48 -5.73 5.49 12.21
N ALA A 49 -6.51 5.26 13.27
CA ALA A 49 -7.91 5.66 13.34
C ALA A 49 -8.07 7.19 13.32
N GLU A 50 -7.21 7.92 14.05
CA GLU A 50 -7.19 9.39 14.00
C GLU A 50 -6.82 9.93 12.62
N THR A 51 -5.80 9.34 11.98
CA THR A 51 -5.35 9.74 10.65
C THR A 51 -6.45 9.48 9.62
N PHE A 52 -7.12 8.33 9.69
CA PHE A 52 -8.28 8.02 8.84
C PHE A 52 -9.38 9.08 8.98
N LYS A 53 -9.76 9.46 10.21
CA LYS A 53 -10.80 10.49 10.45
C LYS A 53 -10.43 11.87 9.91
N LYS A 54 -9.15 12.20 9.82
CA LYS A 54 -8.66 13.47 9.26
C LYS A 54 -8.66 13.46 7.73
N GLN A 55 -8.68 12.29 7.09
CA GLN A 55 -8.73 12.15 5.64
C GLN A 55 -10.16 12.39 5.12
N ARG A 56 -10.32 13.20 4.07
CA ARG A 56 -11.62 13.46 3.42
C ARG A 56 -12.07 12.32 2.48
N ARG A 57 -11.84 11.06 2.84
CA ARG A 57 -12.15 9.91 1.97
C ARG A 57 -12.89 8.82 2.71
N GLU A 58 -13.77 8.16 1.97
CA GLU A 58 -14.64 7.10 2.44
C GLU A 58 -14.10 5.75 1.93
N CYS A 59 -13.19 5.13 2.69
CA CYS A 59 -12.91 3.71 2.51
C CYS A 59 -13.85 2.92 3.43
N TRP A 60 -14.77 2.17 2.83
CA TRP A 60 -15.79 1.43 3.59
C TRP A 60 -15.18 0.41 4.55
N ILE A 61 -14.07 -0.22 4.16
CA ILE A 61 -13.34 -1.17 5.01
C ILE A 61 -12.72 -0.43 6.19
N CYS A 62 -11.96 0.65 5.94
CA CYS A 62 -11.35 1.44 7.00
C CYS A 62 -12.40 2.00 7.98
N SER A 63 -13.55 2.44 7.46
CA SER A 63 -14.68 2.88 8.30
C SER A 63 -15.18 1.75 9.20
N LYS A 64 -15.41 0.55 8.65
CA LYS A 64 -15.84 -0.62 9.42
C LYS A 64 -14.81 -1.03 10.47
N VAL A 65 -13.52 -1.03 10.11
CA VAL A 65 -12.42 -1.39 11.01
C VAL A 65 -12.33 -0.38 12.16
N VAL A 66 -12.35 0.92 11.86
CA VAL A 66 -12.33 1.99 12.89
C VAL A 66 -13.56 1.93 13.79
N SER A 67 -14.76 1.72 13.25
CA SER A 67 -15.95 1.54 14.10
C SER A 67 -15.89 0.29 14.97
N THR A 68 -15.27 -0.79 14.47
CA THR A 68 -15.07 -2.03 15.24
C THR A 68 -14.06 -1.80 16.37
N PHE A 69 -12.97 -1.09 16.08
CA PHE A 69 -11.98 -0.65 17.06
C PHE A 69 -12.61 0.17 18.19
N GLU A 70 -13.36 1.22 17.84
CA GLU A 70 -14.01 2.14 18.78
C GLU A 70 -15.05 1.46 19.65
N ALA A 71 -15.68 0.40 19.15
CA ALA A 71 -16.57 -0.45 19.92
C ALA A 71 -15.83 -1.35 20.94
N GLY A 72 -14.50 -1.22 21.06
CA GLY A 72 -13.66 -2.02 21.95
C GLY A 72 -13.51 -3.48 21.50
N LYS A 73 -13.81 -3.78 20.23
CA LYS A 73 -13.72 -5.14 19.69
C LYS A 73 -12.33 -5.39 19.12
N LYS A 74 -11.89 -6.65 19.22
CA LYS A 74 -10.64 -7.10 18.60
C LYS A 74 -10.76 -7.04 17.08
N ILE A 75 -9.72 -6.54 16.43
CA ILE A 75 -9.60 -6.46 14.98
C ILE A 75 -8.71 -7.61 14.49
N GLY A 76 -9.02 -8.15 13.31
CA GLY A 76 -8.21 -9.17 12.66
C GLY A 76 -6.90 -8.60 12.10
N GLU A 77 -5.92 -9.47 11.85
CA GLU A 77 -4.64 -9.06 11.27
C GLU A 77 -4.82 -8.46 9.86
N ASP A 78 -5.67 -9.07 9.03
CA ASP A 78 -5.98 -8.57 7.68
C ASP A 78 -6.64 -7.18 7.70
N ASP A 79 -7.56 -6.97 8.65
CA ASP A 79 -8.25 -5.68 8.83
C ASP A 79 -7.26 -4.60 9.28
N LEU A 80 -6.33 -4.94 10.17
CA LEU A 80 -5.27 -4.04 10.64
C LEU A 80 -4.31 -3.70 9.50
N TRP A 81 -3.85 -4.71 8.76
CA TRP A 81 -2.97 -4.54 7.61
C TRP A 81 -3.62 -3.66 6.53
N HIS A 82 -4.93 -3.87 6.29
CA HIS A 82 -5.69 -3.04 5.35
C HIS A 82 -5.75 -1.58 5.83
N LEU A 83 -6.10 -1.35 7.09
CA LEU A 83 -6.17 0.00 7.66
C LEU A 83 -4.82 0.71 7.55
N GLU A 84 -3.74 0.06 7.97
CA GLU A 84 -2.37 0.58 7.92
C GLU A 84 -1.96 0.95 6.49
N THR A 85 -2.07 -0.02 5.57
CA THR A 85 -1.67 0.18 4.17
C THR A 85 -2.51 1.26 3.50
N CYS A 86 -3.83 1.25 3.70
CA CYS A 86 -4.75 2.20 3.08
C CYS A 86 -4.49 3.62 3.59
N VAL A 87 -4.49 3.82 4.91
CA VAL A 87 -4.36 5.15 5.53
C VAL A 87 -2.99 5.76 5.25
N LEU A 88 -1.91 4.98 5.35
CA LEU A 88 -0.55 5.50 5.15
C LEU A 88 -0.24 5.75 3.67
N SER A 89 -0.77 4.94 2.75
CA SER A 89 -0.63 5.23 1.32
C SER A 89 -1.24 6.59 0.96
N TRP A 90 -2.37 6.93 1.58
CA TRP A 90 -2.99 8.24 1.38
C TRP A 90 -2.19 9.41 1.93
N GLU A 91 -1.60 9.28 3.11
CA GLU A 91 -0.73 10.34 3.66
C GLU A 91 0.45 10.65 2.73
N ASN A 92 0.93 9.68 1.97
CA ASN A 92 2.04 9.86 1.03
C ASN A 92 1.60 10.41 -0.34
N LEU A 93 0.31 10.31 -0.70
CA LEU A 93 -0.21 10.83 -1.98
C LEU A 93 -0.45 12.35 -1.95
N PHE A 94 -0.67 12.91 -0.75
CA PHE A 94 -0.85 14.36 -0.58
C PHE A 94 0.10 14.85 0.53
N PRO A 95 1.35 15.20 0.19
CA PRO A 95 2.26 15.82 1.13
C PRO A 95 1.58 17.04 1.76
N LYS A 96 1.59 17.12 3.09
CA LYS A 96 1.13 18.32 3.82
C LYS A 96 2.06 19.47 3.42
N THR A 97 1.57 20.37 2.54
CA THR A 97 2.21 21.64 2.19
C THR A 97 2.16 22.62 3.35
#